data_AF-A0A2V6H2K1-F1
#
_entry.id   AF-A0A2V6H2K1-F1
#
_cell.length_a   1.000
_cell.length_b   1.000
_cell.length_c   1.000
_cell.angle_alpha   90.00
_cell.angle_beta   90.00
_cell.angle_gamma   90.00
#
_symmetry.space_group_name_H-M   'P 1'
#
loop_
_entity.id
_entity.type
_entity.pdbx_description
1 polymer ?
#
loop_
_entity_poly.entity_id
_entity_poly.type
_entity_poly.pdbx_seq_one_letter_code
_entity_poly.pdbx_strand_id
1 'polypeptide(L)' 'MHDGLSSTKEEAIQRHTNQAADVKRRFNALTRSERDQIMAFLDSL' A
#
# COMPACT_ATOMS: atom_id res chain seq x y z
N MET A 1 -6.68 -6.71 -5.82
CA MET A 1 -7.03 -5.82 -6.94
C MET A 1 -6.16 -6.23 -8.13
N HIS A 2 -6.78 -6.56 -9.27
CA HIS A 2 -6.10 -6.91 -10.54
C HIS A 2 -6.80 -6.20 -11.72
N ASP A 3 -7.48 -5.09 -11.44
CA ASP A 3 -8.30 -4.35 -12.39
C ASP A 3 -7.52 -3.31 -13.21
N GLY A 4 -6.22 -3.15 -12.94
CA GLY A 4 -5.35 -2.19 -13.64
C GLY A 4 -5.63 -0.73 -13.32
N LEU A 5 -6.47 -0.42 -12.31
CA LEU A 5 -6.94 0.93 -12.02
C LEU A 5 -6.03 1.72 -11.06
N SER A 6 -4.88 1.17 -10.67
CA SER A 6 -3.93 1.85 -9.78
C SER A 6 -2.66 2.17 -10.55
N SER A 7 -2.27 3.44 -10.51
CA SER A 7 -1.09 3.96 -11.19
C SER A 7 0.16 3.95 -10.31
N THR A 8 -0.01 3.86 -8.99
CA THR A 8 1.08 3.72 -8.02
C THR A 8 0.84 2.59 -7.02
N LYS A 9 1.92 2.16 -6.36
CA LYS A 9 1.86 1.14 -5.31
C LYS A 9 1.08 1.65 -4.09
N GLU A 10 1.20 2.93 -3.71
CA GLU A 10 0.33 3.51 -2.67
C GLU A 10 -1.14 3.45 -3.08
N GLU A 11 -1.46 3.82 -4.31
CA GLU A 11 -2.85 3.82 -4.78
C GLU A 11 -3.44 2.41 -4.71
N ALA A 12 -2.67 1.41 -5.13
CA ALA A 12 -3.05 0.01 -4.99
C ALA A 12 -3.32 -0.35 -3.52
N ILE A 13 -2.43 0.01 -2.59
CA ILE A 13 -2.61 -0.21 -1.15
C ILE A 13 -3.87 0.50 -0.62
N GLN A 14 -4.13 1.74 -1.03
CA GLN A 14 -5.32 2.49 -0.58
C GLN A 14 -6.63 1.93 -1.12
N ARG A 15 -6.60 1.25 -2.27
CA ARG A 15 -7.78 0.64 -2.88
C ARG A 15 -8.02 -0.79 -2.41
N HIS A 16 -7.18 -1.32 -1.52
CA HIS A 16 -7.47 -2.58 -0.85
C HIS A 16 -8.67 -2.43 0.09
N THR A 17 -9.72 -3.22 -0.18
CA THR A 17 -10.96 -3.28 0.60
C THR A 17 -11.18 -4.70 1.12
N ASN A 18 -12.29 -4.90 1.85
CA ASN A 18 -12.74 -6.20 2.37
C ASN A 18 -11.62 -6.93 3.14
N GLN A 19 -11.17 -8.07 2.62
CA GLN A 19 -10.17 -8.93 3.27
C GLN A 19 -8.79 -8.26 3.44
N ALA A 20 -8.51 -7.20 2.70
CA ALA A 20 -7.26 -6.43 2.80
C ALA A 20 -7.46 -5.04 3.46
N ALA A 21 -8.64 -4.77 4.04
CA ALA A 21 -8.89 -3.52 4.74
C ALA A 21 -7.97 -3.30 5.95
N ASP A 22 -7.56 -4.37 6.63
CA ASP A 22 -6.60 -4.29 7.73
C ASP A 22 -5.21 -3.85 7.27
N VAL A 23 -4.74 -4.34 6.10
CA VAL A 23 -3.46 -3.94 5.52
C VAL A 23 -3.47 -2.44 5.23
N LYS A 24 -4.53 -1.92 4.62
CA LYS A 24 -4.72 -0.48 4.39
C LYS A 24 -4.69 0.30 5.72
N ARG A 25 -5.41 -0.16 6.74
CA ARG A 25 -5.45 0.49 8.05
C ARG A 25 -4.07 0.55 8.70
N ARG A 26 -3.34 -0.57 8.69
CA ARG A 26 -1.98 -0.65 9.25
C ARG A 26 -1.02 0.24 8.50
N PHE A 27 -1.07 0.25 7.17
CA PHE A 27 -0.25 1.14 6.33
C PHE A 27 -0.53 2.63 6.62
N ASN A 28 -1.80 2.99 6.85
CA ASN A 28 -2.17 4.37 7.19
C ASN A 28 -1.73 4.79 8.59
N ALA A 29 -1.62 3.84 9.53
CA ALA A 29 -1.15 4.09 10.89
C ALA A 29 0.37 4.30 10.98
N LEU A 30 1.13 3.95 9.93
CA LEU A 30 2.58 4.17 9.88
C LEU A 30 2.93 5.65 9.81
N THR A 31 4.10 5.99 10.32
CA THR A 31 4.77 7.25 10.05
C THR A 31 5.18 7.34 8.58
N ARG A 32 5.52 8.56 8.13
CA ARG A 32 6.01 8.75 6.76
C ARG A 32 7.28 7.93 6.49
N SER A 33 8.24 7.94 7.41
CA SER A 33 9.50 7.22 7.24
C SER A 33 9.30 5.70 7.12
N GLU A 34 8.37 5.13 7.88
CA GLU A 34 8.05 3.70 7.78
C GLU A 34 7.36 3.36 6.45
N ARG A 35 6.47 4.23 5.95
CA ARG A 35 5.90 4.05 4.60
C ARG A 35 6.97 4.13 3.52
N ASP A 36 7.91 5.04 3.64
CA ASP A 36 9.02 5.18 2.68
C ASP A 36 9.89 3.92 2.65
N GLN A 37 10.15 3.28 3.80
CA GLN A 37 10.86 1.99 3.87
C GLN A 37 10.10 0.86 3.18
N ILE A 38 8.77 0.81 3.32
CA ILE A 38 7.94 -0.17 2.62
C ILE A 38 8.02 0.06 1.10
N MET A 39 7.97 1.31 0.64
CA MET A 39 8.10 1.60 -0.79
C MET A 39 9.47 1.21 -1.32
N ALA A 40 10.54 1.54 -0.60
CA ALA A 40 11.89 1.13 -0.97
C ALA A 40 12.04 -0.39 -1.07
N PHE A 41 11.44 -1.14 -0.13
CA PHE A 41 11.40 -2.59 -0.21
C PHE A 41 10.63 -3.08 -1.43
N LEU A 42 9.43 -2.55 -1.69
CA LEU A 42 8.61 -2.93 -2.85
C LEU A 42 9.24 -2.57 -4.20
N ASP A 43 10.07 -1.53 -4.25
CA ASP A 43 10.85 -1.15 -5.44
C ASP A 43 12.04 -2.09 -5.70
N SER A 44 12.47 -2.86 -4.69
CA SER A 44 13.58 -3.82 -4.80
C SER A 44 13.19 -5.23 -5.25
N LEU A 45 11.88 -5.49 -5.40
CA LEU A 45 11.31 -6.78 -5.84
C LEU A 45 11.24 -6.87 -7.37
#